data_AF-A0A8J7Q1L6-F1
#
_entry.id   AF-A0A8J7Q1L6-F1
#
_cell.length_a   1.000
_cell.length_b   1.000
_cell.length_c   1.000
_cell.angle_alpha   90.00
_cell.angle_beta   90.00
_cell.angle_gamma   90.00
#
_symmetry.space_group_name_H-M   'P 1'
#
loop_
_entity.id
_entity.type
_entity.pdbx_description
1 polymer ?
#
loop_
_entity_poly.entity_id
_entity_poly.type
_entity_poly.pdbx_seq_one_letter_code
_entity_poly.pdbx_strand_id
1 'polypeptide(L)'
;MAIITYETLIKYLDAIDLNGTLSASGAPHGVFWKDARGNNLPLATFKSLAISVPNGPVKLFNEAQYDQSPLYLILLGPWNGRPQMPKRGPYITDPGYSVTVDGNAVSGTQIQADILDWLKLEFPPPAAGS
;
A
#
# COMPACT_ATOMS: atom_id res chain seq x y z
N MET A 1 14.33 -1.59 13.63
CA MET A 1 12.88 -1.57 13.34
C MET A 1 12.44 -3.00 13.10
N ALA A 2 11.24 -3.38 13.54
CA ALA A 2 10.71 -4.71 13.28
C ALA A 2 10.05 -4.71 11.90
N ILE A 3 10.35 -5.70 11.06
CA ILE A 3 9.69 -5.83 9.75
C ILE A 3 8.23 -6.22 10.01
N ILE A 4 7.30 -5.50 9.40
CA ILE A 4 5.86 -5.76 9.54
C ILE A 4 5.46 -7.08 8.87
N THR A 5 4.35 -7.67 9.27
CA THR A 5 3.77 -8.84 8.58
C THR A 5 2.80 -8.40 7.49
N TYR A 6 2.35 -9.34 6.65
CA TYR A 6 1.23 -9.08 5.74
C TYR A 6 -0.03 -8.61 6.47
N GLU A 7 -0.35 -9.17 7.63
CA GLU A 7 -1.50 -8.75 8.42
C GLU A 7 -1.37 -7.28 8.86
N THR A 8 -0.18 -6.88 9.32
CA THR A 8 0.11 -5.49 9.68
C THR A 8 0.05 -4.55 8.47
N LEU A 9 0.53 -4.98 7.29
CA LEU A 9 0.38 -4.22 6.04
C LEU A 9 -1.09 -3.96 5.73
N ILE A 10 -1.94 -4.99 5.84
CA ILE A 10 -3.37 -4.85 5.61
C ILE A 10 -4.01 -3.89 6.62
N LYS A 11 -3.62 -3.97 7.90
CA LYS A 11 -4.08 -3.02 8.92
C LYS A 11 -3.66 -1.58 8.61
N TYR A 12 -2.47 -1.36 8.03
CA TYR A 12 -2.06 -0.03 7.58
C TYR A 12 -2.96 0.48 6.47
N LEU A 13 -3.19 -0.32 5.43
CA LEU A 13 -4.06 0.06 4.31
C LEU A 13 -5.49 0.36 4.78
N ASP A 14 -6.04 -0.45 5.69
CA ASP A 14 -7.35 -0.22 6.30
C ASP A 14 -7.38 1.08 7.13
N ALA A 15 -6.36 1.33 7.95
CA ALA A 15 -6.31 2.53 8.77
C ALA A 15 -6.14 3.80 7.92
N ILE A 16 -5.37 3.74 6.82
CA ILE A 16 -5.24 4.83 5.86
C ILE A 16 -6.58 5.13 5.18
N ASP A 17 -7.30 4.09 4.73
CA ASP A 17 -8.62 4.23 4.10
C ASP A 17 -9.63 4.87 5.06
N LEU A 18 -9.69 4.37 6.30
CA LEU A 18 -10.57 4.91 7.35
C LEU A 18 -10.27 6.38 7.68
N ASN A 19 -8.98 6.74 7.75
CA ASN A 19 -8.57 8.11 8.06
C ASN A 19 -8.86 9.08 6.91
N GLY A 20 -8.94 8.57 5.67
CA GLY A 20 -9.18 9.33 4.44
C GLY A 20 -10.55 10.02 4.31
N THR A 21 -11.42 9.92 5.32
CA THR A 21 -12.75 10.55 5.43
C THR A 21 -13.70 10.39 4.22
N LEU A 22 -13.54 9.35 3.39
CA LEU A 22 -14.44 9.08 2.26
C LEU A 22 -14.69 7.59 2.02
N SER A 23 -15.86 7.29 1.43
CA SER A 23 -16.26 5.95 0.98
C SER A 23 -15.31 5.39 -0.08
N ALA A 24 -14.96 4.10 0.05
CA ALA A 24 -14.16 3.33 -0.92
C ALA A 24 -14.66 3.45 -2.38
N SER A 25 -15.93 3.82 -2.60
CA SER A 25 -16.51 4.20 -3.90
C SER A 25 -15.97 5.56 -4.40
N GLY A 26 -14.69 5.60 -4.75
CA GLY A 26 -14.11 6.76 -5.40
C GLY A 26 -12.62 6.94 -5.20
N ALA A 27 -11.97 6.08 -4.41
CA ALA A 27 -10.52 6.08 -4.32
C ALA A 27 -9.92 5.85 -5.72
N PRO A 28 -8.92 6.65 -6.13
CA PRO A 28 -8.32 6.56 -7.46
C PRO A 28 -7.90 5.14 -7.83
N HIS A 29 -7.47 4.33 -6.87
CA HIS A 29 -7.09 2.93 -7.05
C HIS A 29 -8.00 1.92 -6.30
N GLY A 30 -9.11 2.38 -5.70
CA GLY A 30 -10.02 1.54 -4.90
C GLY A 30 -9.36 0.92 -3.66
N VAL A 31 -10.10 0.03 -2.97
CA VAL A 31 -9.55 -0.85 -1.92
C VAL A 31 -8.99 -2.13 -2.55
N PHE A 32 -7.92 -1.99 -3.34
CA PHE A 32 -7.37 -3.10 -4.15
C PHE A 32 -6.91 -4.32 -3.33
N TRP A 33 -6.71 -4.17 -2.02
CA TRP A 33 -6.36 -5.26 -1.10
C TRP A 33 -7.58 -6.07 -0.62
N LYS A 34 -8.79 -5.71 -1.05
CA LYS A 34 -10.05 -6.39 -0.70
C LYS A 34 -10.75 -7.00 -1.92
N ASP A 35 -11.45 -8.10 -1.71
CA ASP A 35 -12.35 -8.69 -2.69
C ASP A 35 -13.64 -7.88 -2.86
N ALA A 36 -14.50 -8.28 -3.80
CA ALA A 36 -15.77 -7.60 -4.06
C ALA A 36 -16.77 -7.63 -2.87
N ARG A 37 -16.51 -8.47 -1.86
CA ARG A 37 -17.30 -8.58 -0.63
C ARG A 37 -16.66 -7.80 0.53
N GLY A 38 -15.52 -7.15 0.32
CA GLY A 38 -14.80 -6.40 1.34
C GLY A 38 -13.88 -7.26 2.22
N ASN A 39 -13.64 -8.52 1.88
CA ASN A 39 -12.69 -9.37 2.61
C ASN A 39 -11.27 -9.10 2.12
N ASN A 40 -10.30 -9.16 3.03
CA ASN A 40 -8.89 -9.07 2.66
C ASN A 40 -8.49 -10.21 1.72
N LEU A 41 -7.75 -9.88 0.66
CA LEU A 41 -7.21 -10.90 -0.25
C LEU A 41 -6.21 -11.80 0.51
N PRO A 42 -6.13 -13.11 0.19
CA PRO A 42 -5.04 -13.95 0.67
C PRO A 42 -3.68 -13.43 0.17
N LEU A 43 -2.61 -13.62 0.94
CA LEU A 43 -1.25 -13.13 0.59
C LEU A 43 -0.83 -13.53 -0.82
N ALA A 44 -1.03 -14.79 -1.22
CA ALA A 44 -0.66 -15.27 -2.56
C ALA A 44 -1.39 -14.49 -3.66
N THR A 45 -2.69 -14.26 -3.49
CA THR A 45 -3.50 -13.46 -4.42
C THR A 45 -3.01 -12.01 -4.44
N PHE A 46 -2.77 -11.43 -3.26
CA PHE A 46 -2.28 -10.07 -3.13
C PHE A 46 -0.94 -9.88 -3.85
N LYS A 47 0.03 -10.81 -3.67
CA LYS A 47 1.34 -10.80 -4.34
C LYS A 47 1.24 -10.86 -5.88
N SER A 48 0.21 -11.51 -6.41
CA SER A 48 -0.02 -11.61 -7.86
C SER A 48 -0.85 -10.47 -8.45
N LEU A 49 -1.33 -9.53 -7.61
CA LEU A 49 -2.31 -8.55 -8.03
C LEU A 49 -1.75 -7.59 -9.09
N ALA A 50 -2.57 -7.34 -10.10
CA ALA A 50 -2.40 -6.22 -11.01
C ALA A 50 -3.56 -5.24 -10.84
N ILE A 51 -3.25 -3.95 -10.76
CA ILE A 51 -4.25 -2.90 -10.65
C ILE A 51 -4.48 -2.24 -12.01
N SER A 52 -5.74 -1.90 -12.29
CA SER A 52 -6.13 -1.26 -13.55
C SER A 52 -5.82 0.24 -13.52
N VAL A 53 -4.96 0.67 -14.43
CA VAL A 53 -4.58 2.06 -14.65
C VAL A 53 -4.80 2.46 -16.11
N PRO A 54 -4.83 3.76 -16.46
CA PRO A 54 -5.25 4.22 -17.80
C PRO A 54 -4.51 3.56 -18.96
N ASN A 55 -3.23 3.22 -18.78
CA ASN A 55 -2.37 2.62 -19.81
C ASN A 55 -2.35 1.08 -19.78
N GLY A 56 -3.27 0.44 -19.07
CA GLY A 56 -3.34 -1.02 -18.93
C GLY A 56 -3.09 -1.50 -17.50
N PRO A 57 -3.22 -2.82 -17.22
CA PRO A 57 -2.96 -3.36 -15.90
C PRO A 57 -1.47 -3.31 -15.56
N VAL A 58 -1.14 -2.93 -14.32
CA VAL A 58 0.25 -2.90 -13.81
C VAL A 58 0.34 -3.76 -12.56
N LYS A 59 1.39 -4.59 -12.45
CA LYS A 59 1.68 -5.38 -11.25
C LYS A 59 1.86 -4.46 -10.05
N LEU A 60 1.32 -4.85 -8.91
CA LEU A 60 1.39 -4.03 -7.69
C LEU A 60 2.81 -3.90 -7.12
N PHE A 61 3.71 -4.82 -7.47
CA PHE A 61 5.09 -4.89 -6.97
C PHE A 61 6.11 -4.76 -8.10
N ASN A 62 7.18 -4.02 -7.81
CA ASN A 62 8.38 -3.99 -8.62
C ASN A 62 9.52 -4.65 -7.82
N GLU A 63 9.79 -5.91 -8.16
CA GLU A 63 10.75 -6.77 -7.47
C GLU A 63 12.21 -6.31 -7.67
N ALA A 64 12.47 -5.45 -8.66
CA ALA A 64 13.80 -4.90 -8.93
C ALA A 64 14.03 -3.53 -8.24
N GLN A 65 12.96 -2.78 -7.98
CA GLN A 65 13.02 -1.42 -7.41
C GLN A 65 11.82 -1.22 -6.47
N TYR A 66 12.00 -1.54 -5.19
CA TYR A 66 10.91 -1.57 -4.21
C TYR A 66 10.22 -0.22 -4.00
N ASP A 67 10.99 0.87 -4.01
CA ASP A 67 10.51 2.26 -3.95
C ASP A 67 9.79 2.71 -5.22
N GLN A 68 9.89 1.95 -6.30
CA GLN A 68 9.14 2.13 -7.55
C GLN A 68 7.96 1.16 -7.65
N SER A 69 7.66 0.38 -6.59
CA SER A 69 6.49 -0.49 -6.57
C SER A 69 5.20 0.34 -6.58
N PRO A 70 4.22 0.03 -7.43
CA PRO A 70 2.94 0.72 -7.41
C PRO A 70 2.25 0.74 -6.05
N LEU A 71 2.37 -0.31 -5.22
CA LEU A 71 1.89 -0.28 -3.82
C LEU A 71 2.40 0.93 -3.04
N TYR A 72 3.67 1.27 -3.23
CA TYR A 72 4.34 2.35 -2.52
C TYR A 72 4.00 3.70 -3.16
N LEU A 73 4.12 3.81 -4.49
CA LEU A 73 3.93 5.06 -5.22
C LEU A 73 2.52 5.65 -5.08
N ILE A 74 1.47 4.82 -5.11
CA ILE A 74 0.08 5.29 -4.99
C ILE A 74 -0.23 5.92 -3.63
N LEU A 75 0.56 5.59 -2.60
CA LEU A 75 0.43 6.16 -1.25
C LEU A 75 1.23 7.46 -1.09
N LEU A 76 2.21 7.72 -1.96
CA LEU A 76 3.11 8.88 -1.84
C LEU A 76 2.72 10.08 -2.71
N GLY A 77 1.91 9.87 -3.74
CA GLY A 77 1.51 10.96 -4.62
C GLY A 77 0.60 10.52 -5.75
N PRO A 78 0.22 11.46 -6.63
CA PRO A 78 -0.43 11.14 -7.88
C PRO A 78 0.44 10.18 -8.70
N TRP A 79 -0.14 9.08 -9.16
CA TRP A 79 0.57 8.07 -9.92
C TRP A 79 -0.27 7.55 -11.09
N ASN A 80 0.37 7.44 -12.26
CA ASN A 80 -0.23 6.93 -13.49
C ASN A 80 -1.58 7.59 -13.85
N GLY A 81 -1.61 8.93 -13.80
CA GLY A 81 -2.79 9.74 -14.14
C GLY A 81 -3.93 9.70 -13.11
N ARG A 82 -3.69 9.13 -11.92
CA ARG A 82 -4.65 9.05 -10.83
C ARG A 82 -4.12 9.81 -9.59
N PRO A 83 -4.99 10.44 -8.77
CA PRO A 83 -4.57 11.11 -7.54
C PRO A 83 -4.01 10.13 -6.50
N GLN A 84 -3.35 10.68 -5.48
CA GLN A 84 -2.82 9.94 -4.33
C GLN A 84 -3.93 9.26 -3.52
N MET A 85 -3.62 8.12 -2.89
CA MET A 85 -4.49 7.49 -1.90
C MET A 85 -4.21 7.98 -0.47
N PRO A 86 -5.24 8.19 0.37
CA PRO A 86 -6.67 8.10 0.04
C PRO A 86 -7.16 9.35 -0.72
N LYS A 87 -8.27 9.27 -1.48
CA LYS A 87 -8.69 10.30 -2.47
C LYS A 87 -8.61 11.77 -2.03
N ARG A 88 -8.90 12.07 -0.77
CA ARG A 88 -8.97 13.44 -0.23
C ARG A 88 -8.00 13.70 0.93
N GLY A 89 -7.08 12.76 1.17
CA GLY A 89 -6.25 12.77 2.35
C GLY A 89 -7.07 12.61 3.65
N PRO A 90 -6.45 12.80 4.83
CA PRO A 90 -5.03 13.12 4.99
C PRO A 90 -4.15 12.03 4.40
N TYR A 91 -3.01 12.41 3.83
CA TYR A 91 -2.07 11.52 3.16
C TYR A 91 -0.92 11.14 4.09
N ILE A 92 -0.34 9.95 3.92
CA ILE A 92 0.79 9.50 4.74
C ILE A 92 2.05 10.39 4.62
N THR A 93 2.05 11.30 3.64
CA THR A 93 3.09 12.31 3.38
C THR A 93 2.80 13.66 4.04
N ASP A 94 1.59 13.85 4.59
CA ASP A 94 1.22 15.12 5.21
C ASP A 94 1.96 15.32 6.54
N PRO A 95 2.42 16.54 6.86
CA PRO A 95 3.00 16.84 8.16
C PRO A 95 2.04 16.50 9.30
N GLY A 96 2.52 15.72 10.28
CA GLY A 96 1.71 15.29 11.42
C GLY A 96 0.75 14.14 11.15
N TYR A 97 0.79 13.52 9.97
CA TYR A 97 -0.02 12.34 9.69
C TYR A 97 0.23 11.21 10.69
N SER A 98 -0.85 10.69 11.25
CA SER A 98 -0.85 9.50 12.09
C SER A 98 -2.16 8.74 11.92
N VAL A 99 -2.09 7.42 12.08
CA VAL A 99 -3.24 6.52 12.20
C VAL A 99 -3.09 5.67 13.46
N THR A 100 -4.18 5.04 13.89
CA THR A 100 -4.16 4.07 14.99
C THR A 100 -4.19 2.66 14.42
N VAL A 101 -3.20 1.84 14.77
CA VAL A 101 -3.09 0.43 14.36
C VAL A 101 -2.84 -0.40 15.59
N ASP A 102 -3.70 -1.39 15.85
CA ASP A 102 -3.66 -2.22 17.06
C ASP A 102 -3.54 -1.39 18.37
N GLY A 103 -4.24 -0.25 18.41
CA GLY A 103 -4.24 0.68 19.56
C GLY A 103 -3.04 1.62 19.66
N ASN A 104 -2.05 1.48 18.77
CA ASN A 104 -0.84 2.32 18.76
C ASN A 104 -0.91 3.37 17.66
N ALA A 105 -0.40 4.57 17.95
CA ALA A 105 -0.22 5.61 16.94
C ALA A 105 0.95 5.25 16.02
N VAL A 106 0.71 5.22 14.71
CA VAL A 106 1.71 4.96 13.67
C VAL A 106 1.77 6.16 12.74
N SER A 107 2.95 6.76 12.61
CA SER A 107 3.16 7.93 11.76
C SER A 107 3.25 7.57 10.28
N GLY A 108 3.02 8.56 9.42
CA GLY A 108 3.17 8.38 7.98
C GLY A 108 4.58 7.93 7.57
N THR A 109 5.63 8.50 8.18
CA THR A 109 7.03 8.10 7.96
C THR A 109 7.28 6.64 8.36
N GLN A 110 6.70 6.20 9.47
CA GLN A 110 6.83 4.81 9.93
C GLN A 110 6.19 3.85 8.92
N ILE A 111 4.96 4.15 8.46
CA ILE A 111 4.27 3.35 7.43
C ILE A 111 5.12 3.24 6.17
N GLN A 112 5.69 4.35 5.69
CA GLN A 112 6.54 4.34 4.49
C GLN A 112 7.75 3.44 4.64
N ALA A 113 8.46 3.53 5.77
CA ALA A 113 9.62 2.69 6.06
C ALA A 113 9.24 1.21 6.15
N ASP A 114 8.18 0.90 6.88
CA ASP A 114 7.71 -0.47 7.11
C ASP A 114 7.25 -1.15 5.82
N ILE A 115 6.55 -0.44 4.93
CA ILE A 115 6.14 -0.97 3.62
C ILE A 115 7.37 -1.29 2.77
N LEU A 116 8.39 -0.41 2.74
CA LEU A 116 9.63 -0.67 1.99
C LEU A 116 10.38 -1.88 2.54
N ASP A 117 10.46 -2.02 3.85
CA ASP A 117 11.15 -3.15 4.47
C ASP A 117 10.38 -4.46 4.29
N TRP A 118 9.05 -4.42 4.32
CA TRP A 118 8.20 -5.57 3.96
C TRP A 118 8.39 -5.99 2.50
N LEU A 119 8.44 -5.04 1.56
CA LEU A 119 8.67 -5.33 0.14
C LEU A 119 10.01 -6.05 -0.09
N LYS A 120 11.09 -5.59 0.56
CA LYS A 120 12.42 -6.23 0.48
C LYS A 120 12.41 -7.65 1.03
N LEU A 121 11.66 -7.89 2.11
CA LEU A 121 11.57 -9.21 2.74
C LEU A 121 10.79 -10.20 1.88
N GLU A 122 9.65 -9.77 1.33
CA GLU A 122 8.71 -10.65 0.62
C GLU A 122 9.09 -10.94 -0.83
N PHE A 123 9.95 -10.09 -1.40
CA PHE A 123 10.49 -10.19 -2.75
C PHE A 123 12.01 -10.00 -2.70
N PRO A 124 12.75 -10.91 -2.03
CA PRO A 124 14.19 -10.78 -1.93
C PRO A 124 14.80 -10.79 -3.35
N PRO A 125 15.89 -10.03 -3.58
CA PRO A 125 16.56 -10.07 -4.87
C PRO A 125 16.95 -11.52 -5.18
N PRO A 126 16.94 -11.92 -6.48
CA PRO A 126 17.39 -13.25 -6.85
C PRO A 126 18.75 -13.51 -6.22
N ALA A 127 18.91 -14.66 -5.59
CA ALA A 127 20.14 -15.03 -4.91
C ALA A 127 21.30 -14.82 -5.89
N ALA A 128 22.32 -14.06 -5.46
CA ALA A 128 23.49 -13.83 -6.28
C ALA A 128 24.18 -15.17 -6.53
N GLY A 129 23.92 -15.78 -7.69
CA GLY A 129 24.50 -17.04 -8.12
C GLY A 129 23.63 -18.28 -7.85
N SER A 130 22.87 -18.67 -8.86
CA SER A 130 22.48 -20.06 -9.12
C SER A 130 22.65 -20.35 -10.60
#